data_AF-A0A6P0S4T6-F1
#
_entry.id   AF-A0A6P0S4T6-F1
#
_cell.length_a   1.000
_cell.length_b   1.000
_cell.length_c   1.000
_cell.angle_alpha   90.00
_cell.angle_beta   90.00
_cell.angle_gamma   90.00
#
_symmetry.space_group_name_H-M   'P 1'
#
loop_
_entity.id
_entity.type
_entity.pdbx_description
1 polymer ?
#
loop_
_entity_poly.entity_id
_entity_poly.type
_entity_poly.pdbx_seq_one_letter_code
_entity_poly.pdbx_strand_id
1 'polypeptide(L)'
;MNLSENSYDIPAVDHRSAKVLQGLYKIDETDLSLIKRSGSLMLPQVEEIVGNWYSWLETQPEYEQFFSDQRILNHVRQKQHNYWQEFMTGD
;
A
#
# COMPACT_ATOMS: atom_id res chain seq x y z
N MET A 1 -53.51 2.22 15.51
CA MET A 1 -52.82 3.44 15.09
C MET A 1 -51.36 3.05 14.91
N ASN A 2 -50.94 2.82 13.67
CA ASN A 2 -49.58 2.42 13.32
C ASN A 2 -48.64 3.62 13.46
N LEU A 3 -47.62 3.50 14.31
CA LEU A 3 -46.40 4.28 14.20
C LEU A 3 -45.29 3.27 13.98
N SER A 4 -44.93 3.14 12.71
CA SER A 4 -43.84 2.33 12.19
C SER A 4 -42.55 2.60 12.95
N GLU A 5 -41.91 1.52 13.39
CA GLU A 5 -40.51 1.46 13.78
C GLU A 5 -39.65 2.05 12.64
N ASN A 6 -39.18 3.29 12.81
CA ASN A 6 -38.04 3.76 12.03
C ASN A 6 -36.79 3.11 12.63
N SER A 7 -36.54 1.85 12.27
CA SER A 7 -35.19 1.30 12.40
C SER A 7 -34.30 2.08 11.45
N TYR A 8 -33.46 2.95 12.02
CA TYR A 8 -32.37 3.55 11.27
C TYR A 8 -31.41 2.44 10.87
N ASP A 9 -31.67 1.78 9.74
CA ASP A 9 -30.69 1.00 8.99
C ASP A 9 -29.63 1.98 8.48
N ILE A 10 -28.77 2.45 9.38
CA ILE A 10 -27.51 3.08 8.97
C ILE A 10 -26.64 1.93 8.48
N PRO A 11 -26.32 1.87 7.18
CA PRO A 11 -25.43 0.83 6.68
C PRO A 11 -24.14 0.90 7.49
N ALA A 12 -23.72 -0.24 8.03
CA ALA A 12 -22.46 -0.34 8.76
C ALA A 12 -21.34 0.20 7.86
N VAL A 13 -20.84 1.39 8.18
CA VAL A 13 -19.73 1.99 7.44
C VAL A 13 -18.50 1.15 7.78
N ASP A 14 -17.99 0.37 6.83
CA ASP A 14 -16.67 -0.23 7.03
C ASP A 14 -15.64 0.89 7.03
N HIS A 15 -15.21 1.24 8.25
CA HIS A 15 -14.19 2.25 8.50
C HIS A 15 -12.83 1.92 7.86
N ARG A 16 -12.67 0.71 7.31
CA ARG A 16 -11.47 0.26 6.61
C ARG A 16 -11.62 0.27 5.08
N SER A 17 -12.77 0.69 4.55
CA SER A 17 -12.94 0.81 3.10
C SER A 17 -11.98 1.88 2.54
N ALA A 18 -11.46 1.64 1.34
CA ALA A 18 -10.50 2.55 0.69
C ALA A 18 -11.02 3.99 0.62
N LYS A 19 -12.31 4.18 0.33
CA LYS A 19 -12.96 5.49 0.26
C LYS A 19 -12.99 6.23 1.60
N VAL A 20 -13.23 5.52 2.70
CA VAL A 20 -13.20 6.12 4.05
C VAL A 20 -11.78 6.51 4.42
N LEU A 21 -10.79 5.65 4.13
CA LEU A 21 -9.39 5.93 4.39
C LEU A 21 -8.85 7.10 3.55
N GLN A 22 -9.22 7.18 2.26
CA GLN A 22 -8.90 8.33 1.41
C GLN A 22 -9.44 9.63 2.00
N GLY A 23 -10.70 9.64 2.47
CA GLY A 23 -11.27 10.80 3.15
C GLY A 23 -10.53 11.19 4.43
N LEU A 24 -10.12 10.22 5.24
CA LEU A 24 -9.38 10.45 6.48
C LEU A 24 -7.99 11.06 6.22
N TYR A 25 -7.27 10.52 5.23
CA TYR A 25 -5.91 10.97 4.89
C TYR A 25 -5.88 12.10 3.85
N LYS A 26 -7.05 12.61 3.45
CA LYS A 26 -7.22 13.66 2.43
C LYS A 26 -6.54 13.30 1.10
N ILE A 27 -6.64 12.03 0.71
CA ILE A 27 -6.18 11.54 -0.59
C ILE A 27 -7.34 11.72 -1.57
N ASP A 28 -7.12 12.48 -2.63
CA ASP A 28 -8.11 12.72 -3.68
C ASP A 28 -7.65 12.23 -5.07
N GLU A 29 -8.49 12.41 -6.09
CA GLU A 29 -8.21 11.98 -7.46
C GLU A 29 -6.98 12.65 -8.08
N THR A 30 -6.61 13.85 -7.59
CA THR A 30 -5.40 14.54 -7.99
C THR A 30 -4.18 13.77 -7.52
N ASP A 31 -4.17 13.31 -6.26
CA ASP A 31 -3.07 12.52 -5.70
C ASP A 31 -2.89 11.21 -6.46
N LEU A 32 -3.99 10.50 -6.71
CA LEU A 32 -3.97 9.24 -7.48
C LEU A 32 -3.46 9.46 -8.91
N SER A 33 -3.88 10.55 -9.55
CA SER A 33 -3.42 10.92 -10.89
C SER A 33 -1.94 11.28 -10.91
N LEU A 34 -1.42 11.94 -9.87
CA LEU A 34 -0.01 12.27 -9.75
C LEU A 34 0.85 11.02 -9.58
N ILE A 35 0.42 10.07 -8.74
CA ILE A 35 1.09 8.77 -8.58
C ILE A 35 1.19 8.07 -9.93
N LYS A 36 0.06 7.91 -10.64
CA LYS A 36 0.01 7.29 -11.97
C LYS A 36 0.94 7.96 -12.98
N ARG A 37 0.93 9.29 -13.03
CA ARG A 37 1.79 10.05 -13.94
C ARG A 37 3.28 9.93 -13.59
N SER A 38 3.60 9.79 -12.31
CA SER A 38 4.98 9.64 -11.85
C SER A 38 5.55 8.24 -12.10
N GLY A 39 4.70 7.23 -12.30
CA GLY A 39 5.11 5.83 -12.45
C GLY A 39 6.17 5.61 -13.53
N SER A 40 6.05 6.25 -14.69
CA SER A 40 7.04 6.10 -15.78
C SER A 40 8.44 6.62 -15.41
N LEU A 41 8.52 7.62 -14.53
CA LEU A 41 9.78 8.17 -14.02
C LEU A 41 10.31 7.39 -12.82
N MET A 42 9.40 6.95 -11.94
CA MET A 42 9.76 6.32 -10.67
C MET A 42 10.07 4.84 -10.81
N LEU A 43 9.34 4.09 -11.63
CA LEU A 43 9.50 2.63 -11.74
C LEU A 43 10.93 2.17 -12.07
N PRO A 44 11.67 2.81 -12.98
CA PRO A 44 13.07 2.45 -13.23
C PRO A 44 13.99 2.61 -11.99
N GLN A 45 13.59 3.46 -11.03
CA GLN A 45 14.35 3.75 -9.82
C GLN A 45 13.90 2.91 -8.61
N VAL A 46 12.70 2.30 -8.68
CA VAL A 46 12.14 1.51 -7.57
C VAL A 46 13.03 0.33 -7.21
N GLU A 47 13.62 -0.35 -8.20
CA GLU A 47 14.52 -1.48 -7.94
C GLU A 47 15.71 -1.07 -7.07
N GLU A 48 16.33 0.07 -7.40
CA GLU A 48 17.44 0.64 -6.62
C GLU A 48 16.99 1.08 -5.22
N ILE A 49 15.85 1.78 -5.11
CA ILE A 49 15.30 2.26 -3.83
C ILE A 49 15.00 1.09 -2.89
N VAL A 50 14.32 0.05 -3.39
CA VAL A 50 14.00 -1.15 -2.63
C VAL A 50 15.29 -1.88 -2.22
N GLY A 51 16.26 -2.00 -3.14
CA GLY A 51 17.57 -2.59 -2.84
C GLY A 51 18.28 -1.87 -1.70
N ASN A 52 18.40 -0.54 -1.79
CA ASN A 52 19.03 0.30 -0.77
C ASN A 52 18.32 0.19 0.58
N TRP A 53 16.98 0.13 0.58
CA TRP A 53 16.20 -0.07 1.80
C TRP A 53 16.51 -1.42 2.45
N TYR A 54 16.57 -2.52 1.69
CA TYR A 54 16.94 -3.83 2.24
C TYR A 54 18.38 -3.89 2.74
N SER A 55 19.32 -3.25 2.05
CA SER A 55 20.72 -3.15 2.50
C SER A 55 20.82 -2.40 3.82
N TRP A 56 20.05 -1.32 4.00
CA TRP A 56 19.97 -0.63 5.29
C TRP A 56 19.28 -1.49 6.35
N LEU A 57 18.17 -2.15 6.02
CA LEU A 57 17.36 -2.93 6.96
C LEU A 57 18.10 -4.15 7.50
N GLU A 58 18.95 -4.79 6.69
CA GLU A 58 19.79 -5.93 7.10
C GLU A 58 20.79 -5.55 8.21
N THR A 59 21.18 -4.28 8.28
CA THR A 59 22.11 -3.80 9.33
C THR A 59 21.45 -3.56 10.68
N GLN A 60 20.11 -3.67 10.75
CA GLN A 60 19.34 -3.42 11.97
C GLN A 60 19.19 -4.74 12.76
N PRO A 61 19.75 -4.86 13.98
CA PRO A 61 19.76 -6.12 14.75
C PRO A 61 18.38 -6.72 14.99
N GLU A 62 17.35 -5.89 15.15
CA GLU A 62 15.97 -6.31 15.42
C GLU A 62 15.35 -7.10 14.26
N TYR A 63 15.93 -7.00 13.06
CA TYR A 63 15.41 -7.61 11.84
C TYR A 63 16.26 -8.80 11.35
N GLU A 64 17.38 -9.12 12.00
CA GLU A 64 18.32 -10.19 11.59
C GLU A 64 17.61 -11.51 11.25
N GLN A 65 16.60 -11.88 12.05
CA GLN A 65 15.81 -13.11 11.84
C GLN A 65 15.19 -13.22 10.44
N PHE A 66 14.85 -12.08 9.81
CA PHE A 66 14.21 -12.04 8.49
C PHE A 66 15.19 -12.17 7.31
N PHE A 67 16.50 -12.07 7.56
CA PHE A 67 17.55 -12.14 6.53
C PHE A 67 18.29 -13.49 6.48
N SER A 68 17.94 -14.41 7.38
CA SER A 68 18.58 -15.73 7.49
C SER A 68 18.29 -16.70 6.34
N ASP A 69 17.13 -16.58 5.67
CA ASP A 69 16.76 -17.40 4.51
C ASP A 69 16.74 -16.59 3.22
N GLN A 70 17.79 -16.74 2.41
CA GLN A 70 17.93 -16.03 1.14
C GLN A 70 16.82 -16.37 0.13
N ARG A 71 16.20 -17.55 0.19
CA ARG A 71 15.09 -17.93 -0.72
C ARG A 71 13.85 -17.12 -0.39
N ILE A 72 13.51 -17.02 0.89
CA ILE A 72 12.38 -16.20 1.35
C ILE A 72 12.67 -14.73 1.04
N LEU A 73 13.88 -14.24 1.32
CA LEU A 73 14.27 -12.86 1.06
C LEU A 73 14.13 -12.49 -0.43
N ASN A 74 14.62 -13.33 -1.33
CA ASN A 74 14.48 -13.13 -2.78
C ASN A 74 13.01 -13.13 -3.22
N HIS A 75 12.20 -14.04 -2.66
CA HIS A 75 10.76 -14.08 -2.95
C HIS A 75 10.06 -12.79 -2.52
N VAL A 76 10.34 -12.30 -1.31
CA VAL A 76 9.73 -11.07 -0.80
C VAL A 76 10.20 -9.85 -1.60
N ARG A 77 11.48 -9.76 -1.99
CA ARG A 77 11.98 -8.68 -2.86
C ARG A 77 11.24 -8.65 -4.20
N GLN A 78 10.98 -9.80 -4.82
CA GLN A 78 10.16 -9.85 -6.04
C GLN A 78 8.72 -9.38 -5.79
N LYS A 79 8.12 -9.75 -4.65
CA LYS A 79 6.78 -9.27 -4.27
C LYS A 79 6.74 -7.76 -4.07
N GLN A 80 7.78 -7.18 -3.48
CA GLN A 80 7.91 -5.72 -3.34
C GLN A 80 7.98 -5.03 -4.69
N HIS A 81 8.76 -5.56 -5.63
CA HIS A 81 8.82 -5.01 -7.00
C HIS A 81 7.44 -5.01 -7.66
N ASN A 82 6.73 -6.14 -7.63
CA ASN A 82 5.41 -6.26 -8.22
C ASN A 82 4.40 -5.29 -7.57
N TYR A 83 4.44 -5.17 -6.25
CA TYR A 83 3.58 -4.23 -5.52
C TYR A 83 3.80 -2.79 -5.99
N TRP A 84 5.05 -2.34 -6.10
CA TRP A 84 5.34 -0.98 -6.55
C TRP A 84 4.95 -0.74 -8.02
N GLN A 85 5.05 -1.78 -8.86
CA GLN A 85 4.55 -1.72 -10.23
C GLN A 85 3.04 -1.51 -10.26
N GLU A 86 2.28 -2.34 -9.56
CA GLU A 86 0.81 -2.25 -9.47
C GLU A 86 0.38 -0.91 -8.84
N PHE A 87 1.03 -0.49 -7.75
CA PHE A 87 0.73 0.76 -7.06
C PHE A 87 0.90 1.99 -7.97
N MET A 88 1.96 2.02 -8.77
CA MET A 88 2.28 3.15 -9.64
C MET A 88 1.50 3.15 -10.96
N THR A 89 1.00 2.01 -11.44
CA THR A 89 0.02 1.98 -12.55
C THR A 89 -1.40 2.25 -12.05
N GLY A 90 -1.64 2.02 -10.76
CA GLY A 90 -2.93 2.13 -10.08
C GLY A 90 -4.01 1.29 -10.75
N ASP A 91 -3.60 0.06 -11.08
CA ASP A 91 -4.46 -1.07 -11.47
C ASP A 91 -5.05 -1.77 -10.23
#